data_AF-A0A2V2CT04-F1
#
_entry.id   AF-A0A2V2CT04-F1
#
_cell.length_a   1.000
_cell.length_b   1.000
_cell.length_c   1.000
_cell.angle_alpha   90.00
_cell.angle_beta   90.00
_cell.angle_gamma   90.00
#
_symmetry.space_group_name_H-M   'P 1'
#
loop_
_entity.id
_entity.type
_entity.pdbx_description
1 polymer ?
#
loop_
_entity_poly.entity_id
_entity_poly.type
_entity_poly.pdbx_seq_one_letter_code
_entity_poly.pdbx_strand_id
1 'polypeptide(L)' 'MPLLRQYPKTLIYKIKLIRGTADRYFFIEQFFETDLQKITPRAPMGSRIFDLMQVPETESLPKVDQIAKLLSLKTWG' A
#
# COMPACT_ATOMS: atom_id res chain seq x y z
N MET A 1 13.42 -7.10 15.80
CA MET A 1 12.54 -5.96 16.12
C MET A 1 12.78 -4.88 15.07
N PRO A 2 11.83 -4.54 14.19
CA PRO A 2 12.03 -3.41 13.29
C PRO A 2 11.72 -2.11 14.03
N LEU A 3 12.64 -1.17 13.92
CA LEU A 3 12.51 0.18 14.48
C LEU A 3 11.43 0.91 13.67
N LEU A 4 10.27 1.16 14.28
CA LEU A 4 9.28 2.09 13.75
C LEU A 4 9.97 3.46 13.64
N ARG A 5 10.33 3.88 12.42
CA ARG A 5 10.83 5.24 12.16
C ARG A 5 9.80 6.20 12.72
N GLN A 6 10.20 6.95 13.73
CA GLN A 6 9.33 7.88 14.44
C GLN A 6 9.16 9.11 13.54
N TYR A 7 8.15 9.09 12.68
CA TYR A 7 7.78 10.23 11.86
C TYR A 7 7.12 11.29 12.74
N PRO A 8 7.49 12.58 12.60
CA PRO A 8 6.87 13.65 13.38
C PRO A 8 5.39 13.81 13.04
N LYS A 9 4.63 14.29 14.03
CA LYS A 9 3.20 14.63 14.00
C LYS A 9 2.76 15.17 12.62
N THR A 10 1.99 14.36 11.91
CA THR A 10 1.21 14.69 10.71
C THR A 10 2.02 15.33 9.57
N LEU A 11 2.55 14.47 8.71
CA LEU A 11 3.14 14.91 7.44
C LEU A 11 2.02 14.98 6.37
N ILE A 12 1.90 16.13 5.73
CA ILE A 12 0.97 16.34 4.61
C ILE A 12 1.70 15.94 3.34
N TYR A 13 1.17 14.94 2.63
CA TYR A 13 1.75 14.48 1.36
C TYR A 13 0.88 14.92 0.20
N LYS A 14 1.53 15.48 -0.82
CA LYS A 14 0.94 15.77 -2.12
C LYS A 14 1.09 14.55 -3.01
N ILE A 15 -0.01 13.89 -3.36
CA ILE A 15 0.00 12.76 -4.28
C ILE A 15 -0.48 13.25 -5.65
N LYS A 16 0.41 13.19 -6.65
CA LYS A 16 0.08 13.51 -8.04
C LYS A 16 -0.50 12.27 -8.72
N LEU A 17 -1.79 12.29 -9.04
CA LEU A 17 -2.43 11.22 -9.79
C LEU A 17 -1.95 11.23 -11.25
N ILE A 18 -1.57 10.06 -11.77
CA ILE A 18 -1.03 9.90 -13.14
C ILE A 18 -2.09 10.20 -14.21
N ARG A 19 -3.39 10.07 -13.88
CA ARG A 19 -4.52 10.43 -14.74
C ARG A 19 -5.53 11.28 -13.98
N GLY A 20 -5.24 12.57 -13.85
CA GLY A 20 -6.14 13.58 -13.27
C GLY A 20 -5.47 14.96 -13.29
N THR A 21 -6.25 16.01 -13.55
CA THR A 21 -5.78 17.41 -13.55
C THR A 21 -5.81 18.04 -12.16
N ALA A 22 -6.42 17.37 -11.18
CA ALA A 22 -6.58 17.88 -9.82
C ALA A 22 -5.52 17.31 -8.87
N ASP A 23 -4.85 18.22 -8.16
CA ASP A 23 -3.99 17.87 -7.03
C ASP A 23 -4.85 17.40 -5.85
N ARG A 24 -4.46 16.28 -5.22
CA ARG A 24 -5.10 15.79 -3.99
C ARG A 24 -4.07 15.79 -2.85
N TYR A 25 -4.48 16.34 -1.72
CA TYR A 25 -3.68 16.38 -0.50
C TYR A 25 -4.23 15.37 0.50
N PHE A 26 -3.34 14.61 1.13
CA PHE A 26 -3.71 13.61 2.12
C PHE A 26 -2.93 13.83 3.41
N PHE A 27 -3.62 13.68 4.54
CA PHE A 27 -3.00 13.57 5.85
C PHE A 27 -2.66 12.10 6.07
N ILE A 28 -1.38 11.81 6.23
CA ILE A 28 -0.91 10.44 6.43
C ILE A 28 -0.55 10.26 7.89
N GLU A 29 -1.23 9.33 8.57
CA GLU A 29 -0.97 8.99 9.96
C GLU A 29 0.26 8.07 10.09
N GLN A 30 0.37 7.08 9.19
CA GLN A 30 1.41 6.07 9.25
C GLN A 30 1.80 5.56 7.86
N PHE A 31 3.09 5.25 7.69
CA PHE A 31 3.61 4.51 6.56
C PHE A 31 3.87 3.06 6.95
N PHE A 32 3.48 2.15 6.07
CA PHE A 32 3.81 0.74 6.19
C PHE A 32 4.90 0.38 5.19
N GLU A 33 5.90 -0.37 5.64
CA GLU A 33 6.92 -0.89 4.76
C GLU A 33 6.29 -1.88 3.78
N THR A 34 6.36 -1.55 2.50
CA THR A 34 5.65 -2.24 1.42
C THR A 34 6.64 -2.63 0.33
N ASP A 35 7.79 -3.19 0.74
CA ASP A 35 8.76 -3.78 -0.20
C ASP A 35 8.24 -5.15 -0.65
N LEU A 36 7.24 -5.10 -1.53
CA LEU A 36 6.51 -6.25 -2.00
C LEU A 36 7.36 -6.98 -3.06
N GLN A 37 7.85 -8.17 -2.69
CA GLN A 37 8.66 -8.97 -3.59
C GLN A 37 7.87 -9.32 -4.85
N LYS A 38 8.41 -8.89 -5.99
CA LYS A 38 7.84 -9.15 -7.30
C LYS A 38 8.65 -10.24 -8.01
N ILE A 39 7.97 -11.30 -8.47
CA ILE A 39 8.61 -12.42 -9.17
C ILE A 39 8.73 -12.15 -10.67
N THR A 40 7.80 -11.37 -11.25
CA THR A 40 7.76 -11.20 -12.71
C THR A 40 8.80 -10.20 -13.23
N PRO A 41 9.54 -10.55 -14.30
CA PRO A 41 10.65 -9.74 -14.81
C PRO A 41 10.18 -8.46 -15.50
N ARG A 42 8.93 -8.41 -15.97
CA ARG A 42 8.36 -7.27 -16.70
C ARG A 42 7.30 -6.55 -15.88
N ALA A 43 7.10 -5.26 -16.13
CA ALA A 43 5.98 -4.52 -15.56
C ALA A 43 4.64 -5.19 -15.94
N PRO A 44 3.64 -5.20 -15.04
CA PRO A 44 2.32 -5.69 -15.39
C PRO A 44 1.78 -4.88 -16.59
N MET A 45 1.31 -5.59 -17.61
CA MET A 45 0.66 -4.96 -18.77
C MET A 45 -0.81 -4.71 -18.41
N GLY A 46 -1.21 -3.44 -18.42
CA GLY A 46 -2.58 -3.02 -18.13
C GLY A 46 -2.82 -2.61 -16.67
N SER A 47 -4.02 -2.10 -16.41
CA SER A 47 -4.44 -1.73 -15.05
C SER A 47 -4.89 -2.98 -14.30
N ARG A 48 -4.34 -3.23 -13.12
CA ARG A 48 -4.83 -4.24 -12.19
C ARG A 48 -5.43 -3.53 -10.98
N ILE A 49 -6.72 -3.78 -10.75
CA ILE A 49 -7.43 -3.36 -9.55
C ILE A 49 -7.38 -4.57 -8.60
N PHE A 50 -6.87 -4.35 -7.39
CA PHE A 50 -6.80 -5.38 -6.37
C PHE A 50 -7.87 -5.11 -5.32
N ASP A 51 -8.68 -6.13 -5.04
CA ASP A 51 -9.65 -6.08 -3.95
C ASP A 51 -8.96 -6.50 -2.64
N LEU A 52 -8.97 -5.60 -1.65
CA LEU A 52 -8.38 -5.82 -0.33
C LEU A 52 -9.11 -6.90 0.49
N MET A 53 -10.28 -7.36 0.06
CA MET A 53 -10.95 -8.51 0.66
C MET A 53 -10.51 -9.83 0.02
N GLN A 54 -10.26 -9.81 -1.29
CA GLN A 54 -9.89 -11.02 -2.05
C GLN A 54 -8.42 -11.36 -1.89
N VAL A 55 -7.53 -10.37 -1.89
CA VAL A 55 -6.08 -10.62 -1.79
C VAL A 55 -5.71 -11.31 -0.46
N PRO A 56 -6.24 -10.90 0.71
CA PRO A 56 -5.94 -11.59 1.97
C PRO A 56 -6.89 -12.76 2.27
N GLU A 57 -7.89 -13.01 1.40
CA GLU A 57 -8.92 -14.05 1.57
C GLU A 57 -9.67 -13.90 2.91
N THR A 58 -10.08 -12.67 3.23
CA THR A 58 -10.73 -12.34 4.51
C THR A 58 -12.20 -12.00 4.31
N GLU A 59 -13.08 -12.56 5.15
CA GLU A 59 -14.53 -12.28 5.13
C GLU A 59 -14.88 -10.87 5.64
N SER A 60 -14.01 -10.26 6.45
CA SER A 60 -14.16 -8.88 6.94
C SER A 60 -12.85 -8.10 6.75
N LEU A 61 -12.97 -6.77 6.56
CA LEU A 61 -11.81 -5.90 6.31
C LEU A 61 -10.94 -5.82 7.58
N PRO A 62 -9.70 -6.35 7.57
CA PRO A 62 -8.85 -6.36 8.75
C PRO A 62 -8.36 -4.95 9.11
N LYS A 63 -7.72 -4.81 10.28
CA LYS A 63 -7.04 -3.54 10.62
C LYS A 63 -5.91 -3.26 9.63
N VAL A 64 -5.61 -1.98 9.41
CA VAL A 64 -4.59 -1.52 8.45
C VAL A 64 -3.23 -2.19 8.69
N ASP A 65 -2.79 -2.30 9.95
CA ASP A 65 -1.53 -2.99 10.31
C ASP A 65 -1.51 -4.46 9.86
N GLN A 66 -2.63 -5.14 10.01
CA GLN A 66 -2.77 -6.55 9.64
C GLN A 66 -2.78 -6.71 8.12
N ILE A 67 -3.48 -5.81 7.41
CA ILE A 67 -3.48 -5.77 5.95
C ILE A 67 -2.04 -5.59 5.46
N ALA A 68 -1.32 -4.58 5.95
CA ALA A 68 0.06 -4.33 5.56
C ALA A 68 0.95 -5.57 5.76
N LYS A 69 0.82 -6.24 6.91
CA LYS A 69 1.56 -7.47 7.20
C LYS A 69 1.20 -8.60 6.25
N LEU A 70 -0.09 -8.87 6.02
CA LEU A 70 -0.56 -9.91 5.11
C LEU A 70 -0.08 -9.68 3.67
N LEU A 71 -0.13 -8.43 3.20
CA LEU A 71 0.34 -8.06 1.87
C LEU A 71 1.86 -8.26 1.73
N SER A 72 2.65 -7.94 2.77
CA SER A 72 4.11 -8.13 2.76
C SER A 72 4.53 -9.60 2.66
N LEU A 73 3.68 -10.53 3.12
CA LEU A 73 3.94 -11.97 3.05
C LEU A 73 3.56 -12.60 1.71
N LYS A 74 2.74 -11.93 0.89
CA LYS A 74 2.41 -12.42 -0.45
C LYS A 74 3.50 -12.04 -1.44
N THR A 75 3.71 -12.92 -2.42
CA THR A 75 4.57 -12.64 -3.56
C THR A 75 3.74 -12.15 -4.74
N TRP A 76 4.25 -11.14 -5.44
CA TRP A 76 3.49 -10.40 -6.44
C TRP A 76 3.97 -10.74 -7.85
N GLY A 77 3.04 -10.99 -8.77
CA GLY A 77 3.31 -11.42 -10.15
C GLY A 77 2.60 -10.57 -11.19
#